data_AF-A0A3B4BBY5-F1
#
_entry.id   AF-A0A3B4BBY5-F1
#
_cell.length_a   1.000
_cell.length_b   1.000
_cell.length_c   1.000
_cell.angle_alpha   90.00
_cell.angle_beta   90.00
_cell.angle_gamma   90.00
#
_symmetry.space_group_name_H-M   'P 1'
#
loop_
_entity.id
_entity.type
_entity.pdbx_description
1 polymer ?
#
loop_
_entity_poly.entity_id
_entity_poly.type
_entity_poly.pdbx_seq_one_letter_code
_entity_poly.pdbx_strand_id
1 'polypeptide(L)'
;MGDDSEWMKLPIDQKCEHKVWKARLNGYEEALKLFQRIEDEKSPEWGKYLGLIKKFVTESNAVAQLKGLEAAMAFIENAHVAGKTVGEVVSGVVTKVFNQPKAKAKELGTDICLMYIEIEKAEVVQDELIKGLDNKNPKIVVACLETLRKGLR
;
A
#
# COMPACT_ATOMS: atom_id res chain seq x y z
N MET A 1 7.83 -23.11 -24.15
CA MET A 1 7.04 -22.65 -23.00
C MET A 1 7.99 -22.64 -21.82
N GLY A 2 8.52 -21.47 -21.47
CA GLY A 2 9.42 -21.34 -20.31
C GLY A 2 8.61 -21.59 -19.04
N ASP A 3 9.21 -22.29 -18.08
CA ASP A 3 8.58 -22.75 -16.86
C ASP A 3 7.91 -21.58 -16.11
N ASP A 4 6.58 -21.61 -16.02
CA ASP A 4 5.71 -20.60 -15.42
C ASP A 4 5.98 -20.37 -13.91
N SER A 5 6.98 -21.03 -13.35
CA SER A 5 7.34 -21.07 -11.93
C SER A 5 8.79 -20.66 -11.62
N GLU A 6 9.62 -20.24 -12.59
CA GLU A 6 11.00 -19.84 -12.31
C GLU A 6 11.11 -18.70 -11.28
N TRP A 7 10.11 -17.81 -11.26
CA TRP A 7 10.03 -16.70 -10.31
C TRP A 7 9.83 -17.15 -8.85
N MET A 8 9.43 -18.41 -8.60
CA MET A 8 9.24 -18.93 -7.24
C MET A 8 10.55 -18.96 -6.44
N LYS A 9 11.70 -19.04 -7.12
CA LYS A 9 13.04 -19.04 -6.51
C LYS A 9 13.57 -17.63 -6.23
N LEU A 10 12.92 -16.59 -6.73
CA LEU A 10 13.36 -15.22 -6.53
C LEU A 10 13.17 -14.80 -5.06
N PRO A 11 14.01 -13.89 -4.55
CA PRO A 11 13.75 -13.19 -3.29
C PRO A 11 12.38 -12.48 -3.28
N ILE A 12 11.81 -12.30 -2.09
CA ILE A 12 10.46 -11.72 -1.91
C ILE A 12 10.35 -10.34 -2.57
N ASP A 13 11.33 -9.47 -2.34
CA ASP A 13 11.42 -8.13 -2.90
C ASP A 13 11.40 -8.13 -4.45
N GLN A 14 12.13 -9.07 -5.07
CA GLN A 14 12.15 -9.23 -6.53
C GLN A 14 10.83 -9.78 -7.08
N LYS A 15 10.18 -10.70 -6.34
CA LYS A 15 8.85 -11.20 -6.69
C LYS A 15 7.84 -10.05 -6.73
N CYS A 16 7.87 -9.14 -5.75
CA CYS A 16 6.96 -8.00 -5.63
C CYS A 16 6.97 -7.05 -6.84
N GLU A 17 8.06 -7.00 -7.62
CA GLU A 17 8.17 -6.14 -8.80
C GLU A 17 8.28 -6.91 -10.13
N HIS A 18 8.07 -8.22 -10.09
CA HIS A 18 8.18 -9.06 -11.28
C HIS A 18 7.11 -8.73 -12.32
N LYS A 19 7.42 -8.93 -13.61
CA LYS A 19 6.50 -8.64 -14.72
C LYS A 19 5.19 -9.45 -14.66
N VAL A 20 5.24 -10.67 -14.11
CA VAL A 20 4.08 -11.56 -13.98
C VAL A 20 3.29 -11.23 -12.70
N TRP A 21 2.00 -10.91 -12.82
CA TRP A 21 1.17 -10.52 -11.68
C TRP A 21 1.01 -11.63 -10.62
N LYS A 22 1.04 -12.91 -11.02
CA LYS A 22 1.01 -14.05 -10.10
C LYS A 22 2.26 -14.10 -9.20
N ALA A 23 3.42 -13.73 -9.76
CA ALA A 23 4.65 -13.62 -9.00
C ALA A 23 4.57 -12.47 -8.00
N ARG A 24 4.02 -11.32 -8.41
CA ARG A 24 3.80 -10.18 -7.50
C ARG A 24 2.82 -10.51 -6.39
N LEU A 25 1.70 -11.17 -6.71
CA LEU A 25 0.75 -11.67 -5.72
C LEU A 25 1.45 -12.55 -4.68
N ASN A 26 2.22 -13.56 -5.10
CA ASN A 26 2.98 -14.40 -4.17
C ASN A 26 4.01 -13.59 -3.38
N GLY A 27 4.70 -12.64 -4.01
CA GLY A 27 5.61 -11.72 -3.33
C GLY A 27 4.91 -10.92 -2.23
N TYR A 28 3.72 -10.38 -2.49
CA TYR A 28 2.94 -9.65 -1.47
C TYR A 28 2.45 -10.57 -0.34
N GLU A 29 2.08 -11.82 -0.62
CA GLU A 29 1.72 -12.80 0.41
C GLU A 29 2.90 -13.17 1.31
N GLU A 30 4.09 -13.34 0.72
CA GLU A 30 5.31 -13.63 1.47
C GLU A 30 5.81 -12.40 2.24
N ALA A 31 5.72 -11.20 1.65
CA ALA A 31 6.04 -9.94 2.31
C ALA A 31 5.14 -9.69 3.52
N LEU A 32 3.83 -9.90 3.40
CA LEU A 32 2.90 -9.80 4.53
C LEU A 32 3.30 -10.72 5.69
N LYS A 33 3.59 -11.99 5.39
CA LYS A 33 4.05 -12.95 6.41
C LYS A 33 5.39 -12.56 7.02
N LEU A 34 6.29 -11.99 6.22
CA LEU A 34 7.58 -11.49 6.70
C LEU A 34 7.37 -10.32 7.67
N PHE A 35 6.59 -9.31 7.27
CA PHE A 35 6.35 -8.11 8.08
C PHE A 35 5.71 -8.45 9.43
N GLN A 36 4.79 -9.41 9.47
CA GLN A 36 4.16 -9.90 10.70
C GLN A 36 5.12 -10.67 11.63
N ARG A 37 6.29 -11.10 11.14
CA ARG A 37 7.29 -11.86 11.91
C ARG A 37 8.47 -11.01 12.35
N ILE A 38 8.67 -9.84 11.77
CA ILE A 38 9.74 -8.94 12.20
C ILE A 38 9.30 -8.29 13.51
N GLU A 39 9.96 -8.64 14.60
CA GLU A 39 9.66 -8.08 15.93
C GLU A 39 10.35 -6.73 16.17
N ASP A 40 11.48 -6.48 15.53
CA ASP A 40 12.22 -5.21 15.65
C ASP A 40 11.79 -4.21 14.57
N GLU A 41 11.10 -3.14 14.99
CA GLU A 41 10.70 -2.02 14.14
C GLU A 41 11.88 -1.31 13.45
N LYS A 42 13.11 -1.44 13.97
CA LYS A 42 14.34 -0.84 13.42
C LYS A 42 15.17 -1.84 12.60
N SER A 43 14.65 -3.04 12.38
CA SER A 43 15.32 -4.06 11.57
C SER A 43 15.73 -3.50 10.19
N PRO A 44 16.95 -3.77 9.72
CA PRO A 44 17.40 -3.33 8.40
C PRO A 44 16.58 -3.94 7.26
N GLU A 45 15.85 -5.04 7.51
CA GLU A 45 14.98 -5.70 6.54
C GLU A 45 13.90 -4.77 5.99
N TRP A 46 13.37 -3.84 6.80
CA TRP A 46 12.40 -2.85 6.37
C TRP A 46 12.92 -1.97 5.23
N GLY A 47 14.23 -1.69 5.22
CA GLY A 47 14.88 -0.86 4.21
C GLY A 47 14.75 -1.42 2.79
N LYS A 48 14.65 -2.74 2.62
CA LYS A 48 14.49 -3.40 1.31
C LYS A 48 13.16 -3.07 0.65
N TYR A 49 12.13 -2.75 1.45
CA TYR A 49 10.77 -2.56 0.96
C TYR A 49 10.36 -1.09 0.80
N LEU A 50 11.17 -0.13 1.30
CA LEU A 50 10.85 1.29 1.24
C LEU A 50 10.46 1.77 -0.18
N GLY A 51 11.23 1.40 -1.20
CA GLY A 51 10.92 1.75 -2.60
C GLY A 51 9.83 0.90 -3.27
N LEU A 52 9.33 -0.12 -2.56
CA LEU A 52 8.36 -1.09 -3.09
C LEU A 52 6.93 -0.83 -2.59
N ILE A 53 6.73 -0.24 -1.42
CA ILE A 53 5.38 -0.05 -0.84
C ILE A 53 4.46 0.74 -1.78
N LYS A 54 4.98 1.74 -2.48
CA LYS A 54 4.22 2.43 -3.54
C LYS A 54 3.70 1.48 -4.62
N LYS A 55 4.51 0.49 -5.04
CA LYS A 55 4.11 -0.50 -6.06
C LYS A 55 2.96 -1.38 -5.56
N PHE A 56 2.90 -1.63 -4.26
CA PHE A 56 1.86 -2.47 -3.67
C PHE A 56 0.48 -1.80 -3.81
N VAL A 57 0.39 -0.51 -3.49
CA VAL A 57 -0.86 0.25 -3.58
C VAL A 57 -1.22 0.63 -5.02
N THR A 58 -0.23 0.77 -5.90
CA THR A 58 -0.43 1.13 -7.32
C THR A 58 -0.54 -0.07 -8.26
N GLU A 59 -0.56 -1.30 -7.71
CA GLU A 59 -0.68 -2.54 -8.46
C GLU A 59 -1.87 -2.53 -9.43
N SER A 60 -1.61 -2.95 -10.68
CA SER A 60 -2.59 -2.89 -11.76
C SER A 60 -3.60 -4.04 -11.74
N ASN A 61 -3.22 -5.19 -11.18
CA ASN A 61 -4.13 -6.32 -11.03
C ASN A 61 -4.89 -6.22 -9.69
N ALA A 62 -6.22 -6.12 -9.74
CA ALA A 62 -7.05 -5.92 -8.54
C ALA A 62 -6.95 -7.02 -7.46
N VAL A 63 -6.57 -8.26 -7.83
CA VAL A 63 -6.35 -9.34 -6.85
C VAL A 63 -5.02 -9.16 -6.15
N ALA A 64 -3.95 -8.93 -6.93
CA ALA A 64 -2.63 -8.64 -6.39
C ALA A 64 -2.63 -7.34 -5.57
N GLN A 65 -3.35 -6.30 -6.00
CA GLN A 65 -3.45 -5.02 -5.30
C GLN A 65 -4.07 -5.18 -3.93
N LEU A 66 -5.15 -5.97 -3.80
CA LEU A 66 -5.76 -6.22 -2.50
C LEU A 66 -4.76 -6.83 -1.52
N LYS A 67 -3.96 -7.80 -1.99
CA LYS A 67 -2.91 -8.40 -1.16
C LYS A 67 -1.76 -7.43 -0.89
N GLY A 68 -1.39 -6.61 -1.87
CA GLY A 68 -0.42 -5.54 -1.72
C GLY A 68 -0.84 -4.52 -0.66
N LEU A 69 -2.13 -4.17 -0.60
CA LEU A 69 -2.66 -3.28 0.45
C LEU A 69 -2.56 -3.89 1.84
N GLU A 70 -2.87 -5.18 1.99
CA GLU A 70 -2.69 -5.90 3.27
C GLU A 70 -1.21 -5.91 3.70
N ALA A 71 -0.29 -6.16 2.76
CA ALA A 71 1.15 -6.10 3.03
C ALA A 71 1.66 -4.68 3.33
N ALA A 72 1.15 -3.67 2.62
CA ALA A 72 1.50 -2.27 2.86
C ALA A 72 1.03 -1.82 4.25
N MET A 73 -0.17 -2.23 4.67
CA MET A 73 -0.66 -1.95 6.02
C MET A 73 0.27 -2.51 7.08
N ALA A 74 0.61 -3.81 6.99
CA ALA A 74 1.53 -4.45 7.93
C ALA A 74 2.91 -3.78 7.96
N PHE A 75 3.41 -3.28 6.82
CA PHE A 75 4.64 -2.49 6.79
C PHE A 75 4.49 -1.17 7.55
N ILE A 76 3.39 -0.45 7.34
CA ILE A 76 3.17 0.87 7.93
C ILE A 76 2.97 0.77 9.45
N GLU A 77 2.28 -0.27 9.91
CA GLU A 77 2.05 -0.54 11.34
C GLU A 77 3.34 -0.85 12.10
N ASN A 78 4.31 -1.54 11.47
CA ASN A 78 5.43 -2.17 12.18
C ASN A 78 6.81 -1.56 11.87
N ALA A 79 6.99 -0.87 10.75
CA ALA A 79 8.29 -0.36 10.35
C ALA A 79 8.53 1.07 10.85
N HIS A 80 9.61 1.29 11.62
CA HIS A 80 10.01 2.64 12.07
C HIS A 80 10.23 3.62 10.90
N VAL A 81 10.60 3.10 9.73
CA VAL A 81 10.86 3.88 8.52
C VAL A 81 9.60 4.17 7.69
N ALA A 82 8.43 3.67 8.09
CA ALA A 82 7.17 3.81 7.34
C ALA A 82 6.81 5.26 7.01
N GLY A 83 7.07 6.19 7.94
CA GLY A 83 6.79 7.60 7.73
C GLY A 83 7.46 8.22 6.49
N LYS A 84 8.47 7.57 5.89
CA LYS A 84 9.14 8.02 4.67
C LYS A 84 8.33 7.76 3.39
N THR A 85 7.35 6.85 3.43
CA THR A 85 6.57 6.43 2.24
C THR A 85 5.22 7.14 2.12
N VAL A 86 4.81 7.94 3.12
CA VAL A 86 3.46 8.51 3.23
C VAL A 86 2.99 9.22 1.96
N GLY A 87 3.77 10.17 1.41
CA GLY A 87 3.32 10.97 0.27
C GLY A 87 3.04 10.12 -0.97
N GLU A 88 3.96 9.23 -1.32
CA GLU A 88 3.80 8.39 -2.52
C GLU A 88 2.73 7.30 -2.34
N VAL A 89 2.55 6.79 -1.12
CA VAL A 89 1.56 5.75 -0.83
C VAL A 89 0.16 6.36 -0.80
N VAL A 90 -0.06 7.48 -0.10
CA VAL A 90 -1.37 8.16 -0.05
C VAL A 90 -1.78 8.62 -1.45
N SER A 91 -0.86 9.21 -2.22
CA SER A 91 -1.10 9.55 -3.63
C SER A 91 -1.48 8.32 -4.47
N GLY A 92 -0.83 7.19 -4.23
CA GLY A 92 -1.17 5.89 -4.83
C GLY A 92 -2.57 5.40 -4.46
N VAL A 93 -2.97 5.53 -3.19
CA VAL A 93 -4.31 5.19 -2.70
C VAL A 93 -5.39 6.04 -3.40
N VAL A 94 -5.21 7.36 -3.43
CA VAL A 94 -6.15 8.28 -4.08
C VAL A 94 -6.33 7.94 -5.56
N THR A 95 -5.23 7.66 -6.26
CA THR A 95 -5.25 7.46 -7.72
C THR A 95 -5.65 6.05 -8.15
N LYS A 96 -5.36 5.01 -7.37
CA LYS A 96 -5.50 3.61 -7.78
C LYS A 96 -6.44 2.77 -6.92
N VAL A 97 -6.67 3.15 -5.66
CA VAL A 97 -7.43 2.34 -4.70
C VAL A 97 -8.84 2.87 -4.51
N PHE A 98 -9.03 4.18 -4.34
CA PHE A 98 -10.35 4.78 -4.12
C PHE A 98 -11.33 4.64 -5.29
N ASN A 99 -10.81 4.39 -6.50
CA ASN A 99 -11.64 4.09 -7.66
C ASN A 99 -11.97 2.59 -7.83
N GLN A 100 -11.49 1.71 -6.95
CA GLN A 100 -11.75 0.27 -7.07
C GLN A 100 -13.24 -0.05 -6.84
N PRO A 101 -13.80 -1.02 -7.59
CA PRO A 101 -15.18 -1.46 -7.37
C PRO A 101 -15.34 -2.24 -6.05
N LYS A 102 -14.27 -2.88 -5.57
CA LYS A 102 -14.29 -3.71 -4.35
C LYS A 102 -14.26 -2.82 -3.09
N ALA A 103 -15.27 -2.94 -2.24
CA ALA A 103 -15.38 -2.20 -0.98
C ALA A 103 -14.15 -2.41 -0.07
N LYS A 104 -13.74 -3.68 0.13
CA LYS A 104 -12.60 -4.04 0.97
C LYS A 104 -11.28 -3.32 0.58
N ALA A 105 -11.04 -3.11 -0.71
CA ALA A 105 -9.83 -2.39 -1.15
C ALA A 105 -9.87 -0.92 -0.75
N LYS A 106 -11.03 -0.27 -0.87
CA LYS A 106 -11.23 1.14 -0.46
C LYS A 106 -11.16 1.32 1.05
N GLU A 107 -11.71 0.37 1.80
CA GLU A 107 -11.61 0.32 3.27
C GLU A 107 -10.14 0.25 3.69
N LEU A 108 -9.38 -0.73 3.19
CA LEU A 108 -7.94 -0.82 3.45
C LEU A 108 -7.17 0.43 3.01
N GLY A 109 -7.52 1.03 1.87
CA GLY A 109 -6.92 2.30 1.45
C GLY A 109 -7.19 3.44 2.43
N THR A 110 -8.39 3.48 3.01
CA THR A 110 -8.75 4.45 4.06
C THR A 110 -7.94 4.18 5.32
N ASP A 111 -7.89 2.92 5.75
CA ASP A 111 -7.19 2.53 6.97
C ASP A 111 -5.68 2.80 6.86
N ILE A 112 -5.08 2.60 5.69
CA ILE A 112 -3.69 2.99 5.41
C ILE A 112 -3.47 4.50 5.64
N CYS A 113 -4.37 5.35 5.15
CA CYS A 113 -4.28 6.80 5.38
C CYS A 113 -4.40 7.13 6.87
N LEU A 114 -5.29 6.46 7.60
CA LEU A 114 -5.47 6.66 9.04
C LEU A 114 -4.25 6.17 9.84
N MET A 115 -3.66 5.04 9.46
CA MET A 115 -2.43 4.56 10.09
C MET A 115 -1.28 5.55 9.92
N TYR A 116 -1.15 6.19 8.74
CA TYR A 116 -0.19 7.28 8.58
C TYR A 116 -0.46 8.49 9.47
N ILE A 117 -1.73 8.82 9.73
CA ILE A 117 -2.09 9.87 10.69
C ILE A 117 -1.64 9.47 12.10
N GLU A 118 -1.87 8.21 12.50
CA GLU A 118 -1.46 7.68 13.81
C GLU A 118 0.06 7.73 14.03
N ILE A 119 0.87 7.50 12.99
CA ILE A 119 2.34 7.65 13.06
C ILE A 119 2.84 9.07 12.77
N GLU A 120 2.03 10.07 13.13
CA GLU A 120 2.35 11.51 13.09
C GLU A 120 2.65 12.04 11.67
N LYS A 121 2.02 11.48 10.62
CA LYS A 121 2.11 11.98 9.24
C LYS A 121 0.85 12.66 8.73
N ALA A 122 0.04 13.19 9.65
CA ALA A 122 -1.25 13.79 9.34
C ALA A 122 -1.20 14.92 8.29
N GLU A 123 -0.21 15.81 8.38
CA GLU A 123 -0.06 16.93 7.43
C GLU A 123 0.08 16.43 5.98
N VAL A 124 0.98 15.47 5.75
CA VAL A 124 1.20 14.91 4.40
C VAL A 124 -0.02 14.13 3.90
N VAL A 125 -0.70 13.40 4.79
CA VAL A 125 -1.94 12.71 4.45
C VAL A 125 -3.02 13.69 4.02
N GLN A 126 -3.20 14.78 4.76
CA GLN A 126 -4.19 15.82 4.46
C GLN A 126 -3.90 16.49 3.12
N ASP A 127 -2.65 16.88 2.87
CA ASP A 127 -2.24 17.51 1.61
C ASP A 127 -2.56 16.63 0.39
N GLU A 128 -2.25 15.33 0.46
CA GLU A 128 -2.53 14.41 -0.64
C GLU A 128 -4.03 14.14 -0.81
N LEU A 129 -4.80 14.04 0.27
CA LEU A 129 -6.26 13.86 0.20
C LEU A 129 -6.97 15.11 -0.32
N ILE A 130 -6.50 16.32 0.02
CA ILE A 130 -7.03 17.58 -0.48
C ILE A 130 -6.82 17.68 -2.00
N LYS A 131 -5.64 17.30 -2.52
CA LYS A 131 -5.41 17.18 -3.97
C LYS A 131 -6.40 16.24 -4.65
N GLY A 132 -6.85 15.19 -3.94
CA GLY A 132 -7.87 14.26 -4.41
C GLY A 132 -9.27 14.87 -4.56
N LEU A 133 -9.56 16.00 -3.92
CA LEU A 133 -10.86 16.69 -4.01
C LEU A 133 -11.08 17.37 -5.37
N ASP A 134 -9.99 17.71 -6.08
CA ASP A 134 -10.04 18.26 -7.45
C ASP A 134 -10.15 17.17 -8.54
N ASN A 135 -10.35 15.90 -8.15
CA ASN A 135 -10.42 14.81 -9.11
C ASN A 135 -11.73 14.84 -9.92
N LYS A 136 -11.63 14.60 -11.24
CA LYS A 136 -12.80 14.53 -12.14
C LYS A 136 -13.74 13.36 -11.83
N ASN A 137 -13.27 12.35 -11.11
CA ASN A 137 -14.09 11.21 -10.71
C ASN A 137 -14.72 11.45 -9.33
N PRO A 138 -16.05 11.62 -9.24
CA PRO A 138 -16.72 11.94 -7.98
C PRO A 138 -16.57 10.83 -6.92
N LYS A 139 -16.34 9.57 -7.31
CA LYS A 139 -16.08 8.49 -6.33
C LYS A 139 -14.78 8.70 -5.57
N ILE A 140 -13.76 9.23 -6.22
CA ILE A 140 -12.48 9.55 -5.59
C ILE A 140 -12.66 10.73 -4.65
N VAL A 141 -13.36 11.78 -5.10
CA VAL A 141 -13.65 12.98 -4.28
C VAL A 141 -14.39 12.59 -2.99
N VAL A 142 -15.44 11.76 -3.09
CA VAL A 142 -16.20 11.29 -1.93
C VAL A 142 -15.31 10.46 -0.99
N ALA A 143 -14.50 9.53 -1.52
CA ALA A 143 -13.61 8.72 -0.69
C ALA A 143 -12.56 9.58 0.04
N CYS A 144 -12.01 10.61 -0.61
CA CYS A 144 -11.06 11.54 0.02
C CYS A 144 -11.75 12.34 1.14
N LEU A 145 -12.95 12.87 0.89
CA LEU A 145 -13.72 13.61 1.88
C LEU A 145 -14.09 12.74 3.09
N GLU A 146 -14.52 11.49 2.85
CA GLU A 146 -14.83 10.55 3.93
C GLU A 146 -13.61 10.19 4.76
N THR A 147 -12.45 10.02 4.11
CA THR A 147 -11.17 9.74 4.79
C THR A 147 -10.73 10.94 5.63
N LEU A 148 -10.76 12.15 5.07
CA LEU A 148 -10.48 13.40 5.81
C LEU A 148 -11.39 13.52 7.04
N ARG A 149 -12.69 13.31 6.88
CA ARG A 149 -13.65 13.35 8.00
C ARG A 149 -13.31 12.32 9.09
N LYS A 150 -12.90 11.11 8.70
CA LYS A 150 -12.52 10.06 9.65
C LYS A 150 -11.26 10.42 10.42
N GLY A 151 -10.26 11.04 9.78
CA GLY A 151 -9.01 11.46 10.41
C GLY A 151 -9.12 12.63 11.40
N LEU A 152 -10.30 13.22 11.57
CA LEU A 152 -10.58 14.27 12.56
C LEU A 152 -11.19 13.74 13.86
N ARG A 153 -11.50 12.43 13.93
CA ARG A 153 -12.05 11.76 15.12
C ARG A 153 -10.94 11.13 15.92
#